data_AF-Q4W9E8-F1
#
_entry.id   AF-Q4W9E8-F1
#
_cell.length_a   1.000
_cell.length_b   1.000
_cell.length_c   1.000
_cell.angle_alpha   90.00
_cell.angle_beta   90.00
_cell.angle_gamma   90.00
#
_symmetry.space_group_name_H-M   'P 1'
#
loop_
_entity.id
_entity.type
_entity.pdbx_description
1 polymer ?
#
loop_
_entity_poly.entity_id
_entity_poly.type
_entity_poly.pdbx_seq_one_letter_code
_entity_poly.pdbx_strand_id
1 'polypeptide(L)'
;MRPLLHYLAAYALLYLQGAGALPQRVSPSEVSSALTATSTGTSIRENRTCDFGTINEFFDYANKNGLNITVEVQNCQNLCLLTYGVGNPDLSGIGTGLTILIGPVYRIFYLTLAPASAFIQDFKDVQTNFFSSNAFFVCSSALATIANLSLNPPTFEIAEMQALAFLQVNSILVTFFCLVIAQPRSRWGARVLLYFVVFVLVIVALGQSHLGSDSRADWRLASDGCAHSSNDYSVIKPVPYPSWAVAIFAVAGTVGFWLESLKKRFQADKLHKSLFRILMVLWVLLIGLLTAGMVLGLTMMWRQRRHLRSLARDEFEDDQWGFGQIAALTIWVPVLVELLYILNDLAQRKSKGWSDINQTISVFFSPKAVQQEMTPPSSCLEAEIKGQDKSGRVAEVASS
;
A
#
# COMPACT_ATOMS: atom_id res chain seq x y z
N MET A 1 -33.33 13.15 -7.63
CA MET A 1 -31.96 12.58 -7.45
C MET A 1 -31.05 13.38 -6.51
N ARG A 2 -31.17 14.71 -6.38
CA ARG A 2 -30.41 15.52 -5.38
C ARG A 2 -30.53 15.12 -3.89
N PRO A 3 -31.70 14.70 -3.35
CA PRO A 3 -31.78 14.35 -1.93
C PRO A 3 -31.07 13.02 -1.61
N LEU A 4 -30.87 12.14 -2.60
CA LEU A 4 -30.22 10.85 -2.42
C LEU A 4 -28.72 10.98 -2.17
N LEU A 5 -28.06 11.97 -2.79
CA LEU A 5 -26.62 12.21 -2.65
C LEU A 5 -26.28 12.75 -1.25
N HIS A 6 -27.10 13.67 -0.73
CA HIS A 6 -26.94 14.17 0.64
C HIS A 6 -27.25 13.08 1.68
N TYR A 7 -28.22 12.21 1.40
CA TYR A 7 -28.48 11.03 2.23
C TYR A 7 -27.31 10.05 2.21
N LEU A 8 -26.72 9.75 1.05
CA LEU A 8 -25.57 8.85 0.94
C LEU A 8 -24.31 9.44 1.59
N ALA A 9 -24.06 10.75 1.45
CA ALA A 9 -22.94 11.42 2.10
C ALA A 9 -23.12 11.48 3.62
N ALA A 10 -24.32 11.80 4.11
CA ALA A 10 -24.62 11.78 5.54
C ALA A 10 -24.56 10.35 6.10
N TYR A 11 -25.02 9.35 5.36
CA TYR A 11 -24.96 7.94 5.75
C TYR A 11 -23.51 7.42 5.80
N ALA A 12 -22.65 7.83 4.85
CA ALA A 12 -21.23 7.50 4.87
C ALA A 12 -20.49 8.19 6.04
N LEU A 13 -20.82 9.45 6.35
CA LEU A 13 -20.27 10.18 7.49
C LEU A 13 -20.75 9.58 8.83
N LEU A 14 -22.02 9.17 8.93
CA LEU A 14 -22.56 8.47 10.10
C LEU A 14 -21.94 7.07 10.28
N TYR A 15 -21.65 6.35 9.19
CA TYR A 15 -20.94 5.07 9.26
C TYR A 15 -19.49 5.24 9.72
N LEU A 16 -18.82 6.31 9.28
CA LEU A 16 -17.46 6.65 9.73
C LEU A 16 -17.41 7.07 11.20
N GLN A 17 -18.43 7.79 11.69
CA GLN A 17 -18.55 8.13 13.11
C GLN A 17 -18.95 6.93 13.98
N GLY A 18 -19.81 6.02 13.48
CA GLY A 18 -20.18 4.79 14.16
C GLY A 18 -19.04 3.77 14.27
N ALA A 19 -18.13 3.73 13.29
CA ALA A 19 -16.93 2.90 13.34
C ALA A 19 -15.85 3.44 14.30
N GLY A 20 -15.84 4.74 14.57
CA GLY A 20 -14.90 5.39 15.50
C GLY A 20 -15.36 5.42 16.96
N ALA A 21 -16.61 5.04 17.26
CA ALA A 21 -17.20 5.12 18.59
C ALA A 21 -17.71 3.75 19.09
N LEU A 22 -16.82 2.75 19.11
CA LEU A 22 -17.02 1.55 19.92
C LEU A 22 -16.40 1.81 21.30
N PRO A 23 -17.18 1.84 22.39
CA PRO A 23 -16.64 2.06 23.72
C PRO A 23 -15.89 0.79 24.14
N GLN A 24 -14.56 0.83 24.05
CA GLN A 24 -13.69 -0.10 24.77
C GLN A 24 -13.84 0.19 26.26
N ARG A 25 -14.78 -0.51 26.90
CA ARG A 25 -14.86 -0.60 28.36
C ARG A 25 -13.73 -1.51 28.83
N VAL A 26 -12.51 -0.96 28.89
CA VAL A 26 -11.38 -1.60 29.57
C VAL A 26 -11.57 -1.34 31.05
N SER A 27 -12.03 -2.36 31.77
CA SER A 27 -11.88 -2.41 33.22
C SER A 27 -10.38 -2.42 33.54
N PRO A 28 -9.88 -1.56 34.45
CA PRO A 28 -8.50 -1.68 34.90
C PRO A 28 -8.40 -2.93 35.77
N SER A 29 -7.78 -4.01 35.26
CA SER A 29 -7.35 -5.09 36.14
C SER A 29 -6.01 -4.70 36.74
N GLU A 30 -6.02 -4.55 38.06
CA GLU A 30 -4.83 -4.39 38.88
C GLU A 30 -3.76 -5.43 38.53
N VAL A 31 -2.56 -4.91 38.32
CA VAL A 31 -1.31 -5.67 38.35
C VAL A 31 -1.24 -6.38 39.70
N SER A 32 -1.41 -7.70 39.68
CA SER A 32 -1.01 -8.56 40.80
C SER A 32 -0.10 -9.65 40.27
N SER A 33 1.19 -9.36 40.37
CA SER A 33 2.29 -10.30 40.33
C SER A 33 2.04 -11.42 41.36
N ALA A 34 1.65 -12.60 40.91
CA ALA A 34 1.65 -13.81 41.74
C ALA A 34 1.88 -15.04 40.87
N LEU A 35 3.17 -15.35 40.66
CA LEU A 35 3.67 -16.68 40.34
C LEU A 35 3.19 -17.66 41.42
N THR A 36 2.28 -18.57 41.10
CA THR A 36 2.31 -19.97 41.60
C THR A 36 1.25 -20.82 40.93
N ALA A 37 1.69 -21.80 40.14
CA ALA A 37 0.91 -23.01 39.89
C ALA A 37 1.87 -24.21 39.98
N THR A 38 1.89 -24.83 41.16
CA THR A 38 2.48 -26.14 41.41
C THR A 38 1.56 -27.20 40.81
N SER A 39 2.06 -27.98 39.85
CA SER A 39 1.47 -29.28 39.51
C SER A 39 2.54 -30.36 39.60
N THR A 40 2.26 -31.29 40.49
CA THR A 40 3.07 -32.43 40.91
C THR A 40 3.13 -33.47 39.79
N GLY A 41 4.30 -33.61 39.18
CA GLY A 41 4.64 -34.71 38.28
C GLY A 41 6.11 -35.04 38.45
N THR A 42 6.40 -36.26 38.88
CA THR A 42 7.74 -36.86 39.01
C THR A 42 8.59 -36.55 37.78
N SER A 43 9.52 -35.62 37.91
CA SER A 43 10.49 -35.29 36.87
C SER A 43 11.89 -35.59 37.36
N ILE A 44 12.58 -36.43 36.60
CA ILE A 44 14.03 -36.31 36.43
C ILE A 44 14.20 -34.94 35.75
N ARG A 45 14.32 -33.90 36.58
CA ARG A 45 14.52 -32.51 36.16
C ARG A 45 16.01 -32.33 35.92
N GLU A 46 16.50 -32.90 34.81
CA GLU A 46 17.64 -32.27 34.15
C GLU A 46 17.23 -30.84 33.81
N ASN A 47 18.18 -29.93 33.96
CA ASN A 47 18.02 -28.48 33.88
C ASN A 47 17.62 -28.06 32.45
N ARG A 48 16.36 -28.33 32.06
CA ARG A 48 15.83 -28.00 30.73
C ARG A 48 15.72 -26.50 30.58
N THR A 49 16.53 -25.95 29.69
CA THR A 49 16.54 -24.54 29.33
C THR A 49 15.43 -24.28 28.32
N CYS A 50 14.28 -23.77 28.77
CA CYS A 50 13.23 -23.21 27.91
C CYS A 50 13.51 -21.74 27.53
N ASP A 51 14.75 -21.27 27.73
CA ASP A 51 15.16 -19.89 27.58
C ASP A 51 16.00 -19.77 26.30
N PHE A 52 15.31 -19.45 25.20
CA PHE A 52 15.92 -19.22 23.90
C PHE A 52 15.64 -17.78 23.47
N GLY A 53 16.63 -17.09 22.92
CA GLY A 53 16.45 -15.71 22.44
C GLY A 53 15.79 -15.68 21.07
N THR A 54 16.05 -16.70 20.25
CA THR A 54 15.41 -16.88 18.95
C THR A 54 14.96 -18.32 18.75
N ILE A 55 14.00 -18.48 17.85
CA ILE A 55 13.45 -19.79 17.53
C ILE A 55 14.39 -20.64 16.65
N ASN A 56 15.31 -19.99 15.93
CA ASN A 56 16.39 -20.68 15.21
C ASN A 56 17.42 -21.30 16.17
N GLU A 57 17.77 -20.61 17.27
CA GLU A 57 18.63 -21.18 18.31
C GLU A 57 18.03 -22.45 18.92
N PHE A 58 16.70 -22.46 19.10
CA PHE A 58 15.98 -23.66 19.54
C PHE A 58 16.06 -24.79 18.51
N PHE A 59 15.85 -24.50 17.22
CA PHE A 59 15.96 -25.52 16.17
C PHE A 59 17.37 -26.09 16.06
N ASP A 60 18.40 -25.26 16.09
CA ASP A 60 19.79 -25.71 16.08
C ASP A 60 20.09 -26.59 17.30
N TYR A 61 19.60 -26.21 18.48
CA TYR A 61 19.73 -27.01 19.70
C TYR A 61 18.97 -28.35 19.62
N ALA A 62 17.72 -28.33 19.16
CA ALA A 62 16.90 -29.54 19.03
C ALA A 62 17.50 -30.52 18.03
N ASN A 63 17.92 -30.04 16.87
CA ASN A 63 18.54 -30.84 15.83
C ASN A 63 19.89 -31.42 16.28
N LYS A 64 20.72 -30.62 16.96
CA LYS A 64 22.01 -31.08 17.50
C LYS A 64 21.88 -32.16 18.57
N ASN A 65 20.82 -32.10 19.38
CA ASN A 65 20.60 -33.03 20.49
C ASN A 65 19.58 -34.15 20.16
N GLY A 66 19.05 -34.19 18.94
CA GLY A 66 18.05 -35.19 18.52
C GLY A 66 16.73 -35.10 19.29
N LEU A 67 16.32 -33.90 19.70
CA LEU A 67 15.09 -33.68 20.46
C LEU A 67 13.86 -33.70 19.54
N ASN A 68 12.73 -34.15 20.09
CA ASN A 68 11.45 -34.04 19.39
C ASN A 68 10.91 -32.61 19.56
N ILE A 69 11.04 -31.79 18.51
CA ILE A 69 10.63 -30.39 18.46
C ILE A 69 9.20 -30.20 19.00
N THR A 70 8.25 -31.02 18.55
CA THR A 70 6.83 -30.89 18.95
C THR A 70 6.64 -31.08 20.45
N VAL A 71 7.32 -32.06 21.05
CA VAL A 71 7.23 -32.35 22.49
C VAL A 71 7.85 -31.22 23.30
N GLU A 72 8.96 -30.66 22.82
CA GLU A 72 9.65 -29.61 23.58
C GLU A 72 8.92 -28.28 23.54
N VAL A 73 8.30 -27.95 22.41
CA VAL A 73 7.41 -26.79 22.31
C VAL A 73 6.15 -26.94 23.19
N GLN A 74 5.59 -28.15 23.32
CA GLN A 74 4.49 -28.41 24.26
C GLN A 74 4.89 -28.17 25.72
N ASN A 75 6.14 -28.47 26.07
CA ASN A 75 6.63 -28.31 27.44
C ASN A 75 7.07 -26.87 27.78
N CYS A 76 7.44 -26.07 26.78
CA CYS A 76 7.97 -24.72 26.96
C CYS A 76 7.06 -23.67 26.31
N GLN A 77 6.21 -23.00 27.10
CA GLN A 77 5.25 -22.00 26.59
C GLN A 77 5.93 -20.81 25.87
N ASN A 78 7.14 -20.41 26.28
CA ASN A 78 7.91 -19.35 25.62
C ASN A 78 8.24 -19.66 24.15
N LEU A 79 8.39 -20.94 23.79
CA LEU A 79 8.64 -21.34 22.41
C LEU A 79 7.43 -21.07 21.51
N CYS A 80 6.22 -21.07 22.06
CA CYS A 80 5.03 -20.68 21.31
C CYS A 80 4.98 -19.19 21.02
N LEU A 81 5.39 -18.35 21.98
CA LEU A 81 5.55 -16.92 21.75
C LEU A 81 6.63 -16.64 20.68
N LEU A 82 7.75 -17.36 20.72
CA LEU A 82 8.81 -17.23 19.69
C LEU A 82 8.38 -17.75 18.31
N THR A 83 7.42 -18.69 18.25
CA THR A 83 6.91 -19.24 16.99
C THR A 83 5.85 -18.33 16.36
N TYR A 84 4.90 -17.83 17.15
CA TYR A 84 3.74 -17.08 16.64
C TYR A 84 3.84 -15.57 16.84
N GLY A 85 4.61 -15.11 17.81
CA GLY A 85 4.64 -13.70 18.21
C GLY A 85 3.28 -13.20 18.73
N VAL A 86 3.21 -11.89 18.88
CA VAL A 86 1.99 -11.15 19.26
C VAL A 86 1.38 -10.40 18.08
N GLY A 87 2.10 -10.34 16.95
CA GLY A 87 1.74 -9.58 15.77
C GLY A 87 2.52 -8.27 15.68
N ASN A 88 2.38 -7.59 14.53
CA ASN A 88 2.98 -6.27 14.31
C ASN A 88 1.97 -5.37 13.59
N PRO A 89 1.19 -4.55 14.33
CA PRO A 89 0.10 -3.77 13.76
C PRO A 89 0.56 -2.81 12.64
N ASP A 90 1.84 -2.41 12.61
CA ASP A 90 2.39 -1.51 11.59
C ASP A 90 2.60 -2.21 10.24
N LEU A 91 2.93 -3.50 10.24
CA LEU A 91 3.24 -4.28 9.03
C LEU A 91 2.08 -5.19 8.59
N SER A 92 1.42 -5.88 9.53
CA SER A 92 0.31 -6.82 9.27
C SER A 92 -1.07 -6.18 9.42
N GLY A 93 -1.11 -4.89 9.76
CA GLY A 93 -2.32 -4.10 9.90
C GLY A 93 -3.20 -4.12 8.65
N ILE A 94 -4.52 -4.16 8.85
CA ILE A 94 -5.54 -4.12 7.78
C ILE A 94 -5.34 -2.91 6.86
N GLY A 95 -4.97 -1.75 7.44
CA GLY A 95 -4.69 -0.53 6.68
C GLY A 95 -3.55 -0.68 5.69
N THR A 96 -2.47 -1.39 6.07
CA THR A 96 -1.27 -1.56 5.24
C THR A 96 -1.60 -2.38 3.98
N GLY A 97 -2.26 -3.53 4.14
CA GLY A 97 -2.63 -4.39 3.01
C GLY A 97 -3.64 -3.71 2.06
N LEU A 98 -4.65 -3.04 2.60
CA LEU A 98 -5.64 -2.31 1.79
C LEU A 98 -5.00 -1.17 1.01
N THR A 99 -4.09 -0.41 1.63
CA THR A 99 -3.46 0.72 0.96
C THR A 99 -2.68 0.29 -0.28
N ILE A 100 -1.93 -0.81 -0.17
CA ILE A 100 -1.11 -1.36 -1.26
C ILE A 100 -1.98 -1.87 -2.42
N LEU A 101 -3.18 -2.40 -2.13
CA LEU A 101 -4.12 -2.92 -3.13
C LEU A 101 -4.87 -1.82 -3.88
N ILE A 102 -5.36 -0.80 -3.17
CA ILE A 102 -6.25 0.20 -3.77
C ILE A 102 -5.49 1.09 -4.75
N GLY A 103 -4.20 1.36 -4.49
CA GLY A 103 -3.23 2.00 -5.38
C GLY A 103 -3.39 1.60 -6.86
N PRO A 104 -3.00 0.37 -7.22
CA PRO A 104 -3.09 -0.14 -8.58
C PRO A 104 -4.54 -0.33 -9.07
N VAL A 105 -5.48 -0.71 -8.21
CA VAL A 105 -6.89 -0.92 -8.61
C VAL A 105 -7.53 0.38 -9.09
N TYR A 106 -7.34 1.47 -8.36
CA TYR A 106 -7.81 2.80 -8.77
C TYR A 106 -7.19 3.23 -10.10
N ARG A 107 -5.91 2.90 -10.33
CA ARG A 107 -5.23 3.19 -11.60
C ARG A 107 -5.85 2.44 -12.77
N ILE A 108 -6.15 1.14 -12.60
CA ILE A 108 -6.84 0.33 -13.62
C ILE A 108 -8.21 0.94 -13.92
N PHE A 109 -8.98 1.26 -12.87
CA PHE A 109 -10.30 1.89 -13.01
C PHE A 109 -10.21 3.22 -13.78
N TYR A 110 -9.26 4.09 -13.43
CA TYR A 110 -9.04 5.34 -14.15
C TYR A 110 -8.71 5.09 -15.63
N LEU A 111 -7.77 4.19 -15.94
CA LEU A 111 -7.36 3.93 -17.33
C LEU A 111 -8.48 3.34 -18.19
N THR A 112 -9.35 2.53 -17.59
CA THR A 112 -10.50 1.92 -18.29
C THR A 112 -11.64 2.92 -18.53
N LEU A 113 -11.90 3.83 -17.58
CA LEU A 113 -13.05 4.73 -17.66
C LEU A 113 -12.75 6.14 -18.18
N ALA A 114 -11.51 6.62 -18.05
CA ALA A 114 -11.11 7.95 -18.54
C ALA A 114 -11.40 8.16 -20.03
N PRO A 115 -11.23 7.19 -20.94
CA PRO A 115 -11.59 7.38 -22.36
C PRO A 115 -13.09 7.61 -22.59
N ALA A 116 -13.95 7.09 -21.71
CA ALA A 116 -15.40 7.12 -21.86
C ALA A 116 -16.08 8.29 -21.12
N SER A 117 -15.37 8.98 -20.23
CA SER A 117 -15.96 9.98 -19.35
C SER A 117 -15.03 11.17 -19.13
N ALA A 118 -15.47 12.35 -19.58
CA ALA A 118 -14.77 13.62 -19.32
C ALA A 118 -14.65 13.89 -17.81
N PHE A 119 -15.68 13.53 -17.02
CA PHE A 119 -15.63 13.61 -15.57
C PHE A 119 -14.47 12.80 -14.97
N ILE A 120 -14.22 11.58 -15.49
CA ILE A 120 -13.11 10.75 -15.00
C ILE A 120 -11.75 11.36 -15.39
N GLN A 121 -11.66 12.02 -16.54
CA GLN A 121 -10.42 12.68 -16.98
C GLN A 121 -10.00 13.83 -16.05
N ASP A 122 -10.96 14.51 -15.41
CA ASP A 122 -10.66 15.58 -14.45
C ASP A 122 -9.89 15.05 -13.21
N PHE A 123 -9.97 13.74 -12.92
CA PHE A 123 -9.21 13.11 -11.82
C PHE A 123 -7.78 12.72 -12.18
N LYS A 124 -7.23 13.18 -13.31
CA LYS A 124 -5.86 12.85 -13.73
C LYS A 124 -4.80 13.19 -12.68
N ASP A 125 -4.95 14.35 -12.04
CA ASP A 125 -3.98 14.83 -11.05
C ASP A 125 -4.12 14.07 -9.73
N VAL A 126 -5.36 13.81 -9.28
CA VAL A 126 -5.68 12.91 -8.15
C VAL A 126 -5.02 11.55 -8.35
N GLN A 127 -5.18 10.98 -9.55
CA GLN A 127 -4.57 9.70 -9.90
C GLN A 127 -3.05 9.74 -9.85
N THR A 128 -2.43 10.81 -10.32
CA THR A 128 -0.97 10.94 -10.30
C THR A 128 -0.43 11.07 -8.88
N ASN A 129 -1.12 11.82 -8.02
CA ASN A 129 -0.78 11.97 -6.61
C ASN A 129 -0.97 10.66 -5.85
N PHE A 130 -2.12 10.01 -6.01
CA PHE A 130 -2.42 8.71 -5.40
C PHE A 130 -1.37 7.65 -5.71
N PHE A 131 -0.92 7.63 -6.97
CA PHE A 131 0.09 6.71 -7.44
C PHE A 131 1.47 6.96 -6.82
N SER A 132 1.84 8.23 -6.64
CA SER A 132 3.10 8.63 -6.00
C SER A 132 3.07 8.31 -4.50
N SER A 133 1.95 8.61 -3.83
CA SER A 133 1.70 8.23 -2.44
C SER A 133 1.83 6.72 -2.23
N ASN A 134 1.21 5.90 -3.09
CA ASN A 134 1.32 4.44 -2.99
C ASN A 134 2.78 3.94 -3.11
N ALA A 135 3.57 4.53 -4.01
CA ALA A 135 4.99 4.16 -4.13
C ALA A 135 5.79 4.50 -2.87
N PHE A 136 5.56 5.67 -2.28
CA PHE A 136 6.20 6.03 -1.01
C PHE A 136 5.77 5.08 0.11
N PHE A 137 4.49 4.74 0.21
CA PHE A 137 4.01 3.79 1.21
C PHE A 137 4.63 2.41 1.06
N VAL A 138 4.68 1.89 -0.17
CA VAL A 138 5.31 0.59 -0.46
C VAL A 138 6.82 0.64 -0.15
N CYS A 139 7.50 1.74 -0.45
CA CYS A 139 8.91 1.94 -0.09
C CYS A 139 9.12 1.90 1.43
N SER A 140 8.34 2.70 2.17
CA SER A 140 8.44 2.79 3.63
C SER A 140 8.11 1.46 4.31
N SER A 141 7.08 0.75 3.84
CA SER A 141 6.74 -0.57 4.37
C SER A 141 7.81 -1.62 4.03
N ALA A 142 8.41 -1.60 2.83
CA ALA A 142 9.53 -2.48 2.51
C ALA A 142 10.76 -2.23 3.40
N LEU A 143 11.08 -0.96 3.68
CA LEU A 143 12.16 -0.60 4.60
C LEU A 143 11.87 -1.05 6.04
N ALA A 144 10.63 -0.87 6.50
CA ALA A 144 10.19 -1.34 7.81
C ALA A 144 10.28 -2.87 7.91
N THR A 145 9.89 -3.60 6.87
CA THR A 145 10.06 -5.06 6.79
C THR A 145 11.54 -5.45 6.91
N ILE A 146 12.44 -4.83 6.14
CA ILE A 146 13.89 -5.14 6.19
C ILE A 146 14.45 -4.85 7.59
N ALA A 147 14.07 -3.72 8.19
CA ALA A 147 14.48 -3.36 9.54
C ALA A 147 13.97 -4.38 10.55
N ASN A 148 12.70 -4.79 10.48
CA ASN A 148 12.14 -5.75 11.42
C ASN A 148 12.77 -7.14 11.26
N LEU A 149 13.05 -7.58 10.02
CA LEU A 149 13.76 -8.83 9.76
C LEU A 149 15.17 -8.86 10.38
N SER A 150 15.84 -7.71 10.49
CA SER A 150 17.14 -7.62 11.16
C SER A 150 17.08 -7.84 12.68
N LEU A 151 15.89 -7.76 13.28
CA LEU A 151 15.64 -7.98 14.70
C LEU A 151 15.26 -9.42 15.05
N ASN A 152 15.33 -10.35 14.08
CA ASN A 152 14.95 -11.77 14.25
C ASN A 152 13.51 -11.95 14.79
N PRO A 153 12.49 -11.49 14.04
CA PRO A 153 11.12 -11.54 14.52
C PRO A 153 10.60 -13.00 14.55
N PRO A 154 9.50 -13.25 15.29
CA PRO A 154 8.81 -14.53 15.28
C PRO A 154 8.47 -15.00 13.87
N THR A 155 8.42 -16.32 13.68
CA THR A 155 8.22 -16.93 12.34
C THR A 155 6.93 -16.52 11.68
N PHE A 156 5.87 -16.42 12.46
CA PHE A 156 4.59 -15.95 11.95
C PHE A 156 4.71 -14.54 11.36
N GLU A 157 5.40 -13.62 12.04
CA GLU A 157 5.67 -12.27 11.51
C GLU A 157 6.51 -12.33 10.22
N ILE A 158 7.51 -13.21 10.14
CA ILE A 158 8.28 -13.43 8.90
C ILE A 158 7.35 -13.86 7.75
N ALA A 159 6.42 -14.78 8.02
CA ALA A 159 5.48 -15.26 7.02
C ALA A 159 4.48 -14.19 6.58
N GLU A 160 4.04 -13.33 7.49
CA GLU A 160 3.21 -12.17 7.15
C GLU A 160 3.98 -11.13 6.34
N MET A 161 5.25 -10.87 6.69
CA MET A 161 6.14 -10.02 5.89
C MET A 161 6.38 -10.58 4.50
N GLN A 162 6.47 -11.90 4.35
CA GLN A 162 6.57 -12.55 3.04
C GLN A 162 5.29 -12.32 2.22
N ALA A 163 4.11 -12.44 2.83
CA ALA A 163 2.83 -12.18 2.18
C ALA A 163 2.66 -10.70 1.80
N LEU A 164 3.11 -9.79 2.68
CA LEU A 164 3.17 -8.35 2.43
C LEU A 164 4.10 -8.02 1.27
N ALA A 165 5.32 -8.57 1.25
CA ALA A 165 6.28 -8.37 0.17
C ALA A 165 5.73 -8.90 -1.15
N PHE A 166 5.05 -10.05 -1.15
CA PHE A 166 4.36 -10.56 -2.33
C PHE A 166 3.27 -9.60 -2.82
N LEU A 167 2.45 -9.05 -1.93
CA LEU A 167 1.44 -8.04 -2.25
C LEU A 167 2.10 -6.79 -2.87
N GLN A 168 3.21 -6.32 -2.29
CA GLN A 168 3.98 -5.17 -2.77
C GLN A 168 4.58 -5.42 -4.16
N VAL A 169 5.17 -6.60 -4.43
CA VAL A 169 5.72 -6.94 -5.77
C VAL A 169 4.63 -6.85 -6.83
N ASN A 170 3.48 -7.48 -6.60
CA ASN A 170 2.37 -7.44 -7.56
C ASN A 170 1.85 -6.01 -7.72
N SER A 171 1.75 -5.23 -6.64
CA SER A 171 1.33 -3.83 -6.67
C SER A 171 2.25 -2.97 -7.53
N ILE A 172 3.57 -3.10 -7.35
CA ILE A 172 4.58 -2.38 -8.14
C ILE A 172 4.55 -2.81 -9.61
N LEU A 173 4.42 -4.11 -9.90
CA LEU A 173 4.37 -4.60 -11.28
C LEU A 173 3.14 -4.08 -12.03
N VAL A 174 1.95 -4.14 -11.43
CA VAL A 174 0.72 -3.57 -12.01
C VAL A 174 0.88 -2.07 -12.25
N THR A 175 1.39 -1.38 -11.24
CA THR A 175 1.70 0.06 -11.23
C THR A 175 2.66 0.42 -12.37
N PHE A 176 3.74 -0.33 -12.55
CA PHE A 176 4.71 -0.17 -13.62
C PHE A 176 4.07 -0.41 -14.99
N PHE A 177 3.28 -1.48 -15.16
CA PHE A 177 2.60 -1.77 -16.42
C PHE A 177 1.58 -0.70 -16.80
N CYS A 178 0.94 -0.08 -15.81
CA CYS A 178 0.04 1.05 -16.02
C CYS A 178 0.75 2.39 -16.30
N LEU A 179 2.03 2.54 -15.92
CA LEU A 179 2.82 3.74 -16.25
C LEU A 179 3.19 3.80 -17.72
N VAL A 180 3.53 2.64 -18.29
CA VAL A 180 3.94 2.50 -19.70
C VAL A 180 2.92 3.14 -20.65
N ILE A 181 1.63 3.08 -20.29
CA ILE A 181 0.52 3.46 -21.18
C ILE A 181 0.24 4.97 -21.19
N ALA A 182 0.55 5.72 -20.12
CA ALA A 182 -0.21 6.94 -19.83
C ALA A 182 0.55 8.19 -19.35
N GLN A 183 1.89 8.23 -19.40
CA GLN A 183 2.66 9.36 -18.81
C GLN A 183 3.39 10.25 -19.84
N PRO A 184 3.38 11.59 -19.64
CA PRO A 184 4.20 12.52 -20.41
C PRO A 184 5.70 12.33 -20.15
N ARG A 185 6.49 12.50 -21.22
CA ARG A 185 7.93 12.16 -21.27
C ARG A 185 8.81 12.97 -20.29
N SER A 186 8.39 14.17 -19.86
CA SER A 186 9.26 15.13 -19.16
C SER A 186 9.63 14.75 -17.72
N ARG A 187 8.83 13.93 -17.03
CA ARG A 187 9.11 13.47 -15.64
C ARG A 187 9.26 11.95 -15.54
N TRP A 188 9.45 11.30 -16.69
CA TRP A 188 9.38 9.86 -16.79
C TRP A 188 10.59 9.18 -16.12
N GLY A 189 11.81 9.67 -16.35
CA GLY A 189 13.04 9.07 -15.81
C GLY A 189 13.07 9.01 -14.28
N ALA A 190 12.69 10.09 -13.60
CA ALA A 190 12.66 10.13 -12.13
C ALA A 190 11.67 9.13 -11.53
N ARG A 191 10.51 8.94 -12.17
CA ARG A 191 9.51 7.96 -11.69
C ARG A 191 9.96 6.54 -11.92
N VAL A 192 10.53 6.24 -13.09
CA VAL A 192 11.08 4.90 -13.35
C VAL A 192 12.20 4.57 -12.37
N LEU A 193 13.08 5.54 -12.09
CA LEU A 193 14.11 5.39 -11.06
C LEU A 193 13.51 5.10 -9.68
N LEU A 194 12.48 5.86 -9.27
CA LEU A 194 11.76 5.62 -8.02
C LEU A 194 11.21 4.19 -7.97
N TYR A 195 10.45 3.75 -8.98
CA TYR A 195 9.88 2.39 -9.00
C TYR A 195 10.94 1.31 -9.05
N PHE A 196 12.06 1.55 -9.73
CA PHE A 196 13.17 0.62 -9.74
C PHE A 196 13.77 0.45 -8.34
N VAL A 197 14.03 1.57 -7.63
CA VAL A 197 14.52 1.53 -6.24
C VAL A 197 13.54 0.80 -5.33
N VAL A 198 12.24 1.15 -5.40
CA VAL A 198 11.20 0.51 -4.60
C VAL A 198 11.10 -0.98 -4.93
N PHE A 199 11.17 -1.35 -6.21
CA PHE A 199 11.18 -2.74 -6.65
C PHE A 199 12.35 -3.52 -6.05
N VAL A 200 13.58 -2.98 -6.13
CA VAL A 200 14.77 -3.61 -5.53
C VAL A 200 14.58 -3.83 -4.03
N LEU A 201 14.09 -2.83 -3.30
CA LEU A 201 13.84 -2.95 -1.85
C LEU A 201 12.82 -4.05 -1.53
N VAL A 202 11.71 -4.12 -2.29
CA VAL A 202 10.70 -5.16 -2.08
C VAL A 202 11.25 -6.55 -2.41
N ILE A 203 12.09 -6.69 -3.44
CA ILE A 203 12.74 -7.98 -3.74
C ILE A 203 13.72 -8.39 -2.63
N VAL A 204 14.48 -7.45 -2.07
CA VAL A 204 15.33 -7.72 -0.91
C VAL A 204 14.48 -8.16 0.28
N ALA A 205 13.39 -7.46 0.59
CA ALA A 205 12.46 -7.82 1.66
C ALA A 205 11.84 -9.22 1.44
N LEU A 206 11.44 -9.54 0.21
CA LEU A 206 10.90 -10.86 -0.16
C LEU A 206 11.96 -11.96 -0.04
N GLY A 207 13.20 -11.68 -0.41
CA GLY A 207 14.32 -12.62 -0.32
C GLY A 207 14.70 -12.92 1.14
N GLN A 208 14.75 -11.89 1.98
CA GLN A 208 15.06 -12.04 3.41
C GLN A 208 13.93 -12.69 4.21
N SER A 209 12.67 -12.47 3.83
CA SER A 209 11.50 -13.14 4.46
C SER A 209 11.28 -14.57 3.95
N HIS A 210 12.17 -15.12 3.12
CA HIS A 210 12.00 -16.45 2.56
C HIS A 210 12.27 -17.54 3.61
N LEU A 211 11.21 -18.23 4.03
CA LEU A 211 11.31 -19.43 4.86
C LEU A 211 11.80 -20.63 4.01
N GLY A 212 13.08 -21.00 4.19
CA GLY A 212 13.75 -22.12 3.52
C GLY A 212 13.09 -23.49 3.72
N SER A 213 13.54 -24.52 3.00
CA SER A 213 12.93 -25.87 3.04
C SER A 213 13.08 -26.56 4.39
N ASP A 214 14.26 -26.48 4.97
CA ASP A 214 14.62 -27.26 6.17
C ASP A 214 13.96 -26.62 7.39
N SER A 215 14.02 -25.29 7.48
CA SER A 215 13.30 -24.54 8.50
C SER A 215 11.79 -24.73 8.39
N ARG A 216 11.21 -24.91 7.20
CA ARG A 216 9.75 -25.16 7.04
C ARG A 216 9.28 -26.45 7.72
N ALA A 217 10.09 -27.50 7.73
CA ALA A 217 9.73 -28.74 8.41
C ALA A 217 9.72 -28.52 9.92
N ASP A 218 10.76 -27.89 10.45
CA ASP A 218 10.91 -27.57 11.87
C ASP A 218 9.81 -26.60 12.34
N TRP A 219 9.46 -25.60 11.51
CA TRP A 219 8.34 -24.69 11.73
C TRP A 219 7.03 -25.41 11.90
N ARG A 220 6.79 -26.41 11.06
CA ARG A 220 5.56 -27.19 11.13
C ARG A 220 5.51 -27.98 12.42
N LEU A 221 6.61 -28.62 12.82
CA LEU A 221 6.69 -29.37 14.06
C LEU A 221 6.51 -28.49 15.29
N ALA A 222 7.05 -27.27 15.28
CA ALA A 222 6.86 -26.29 16.35
C ALA A 222 5.42 -25.76 16.41
N SER A 223 4.85 -25.43 15.25
CA SER A 223 3.46 -25.00 15.10
C SER A 223 2.48 -26.04 15.64
N ASP A 224 2.72 -27.33 15.33
CA ASP A 224 1.96 -28.47 15.83
C ASP A 224 2.13 -28.65 17.36
N GLY A 225 3.30 -28.31 17.92
CA GLY A 225 3.54 -28.33 19.37
C GLY A 225 2.72 -27.30 20.14
N CYS A 226 2.48 -26.13 19.55
CA CYS A 226 1.64 -25.09 20.15
C CYS A 226 0.14 -25.34 19.99
N ALA A 227 -0.25 -26.38 19.25
CA ALA A 227 -1.62 -26.69 18.91
C ALA A 227 -2.45 -27.25 20.07
N HIS A 228 -2.80 -26.43 21.05
CA HIS A 228 -3.45 -26.92 22.29
C HIS A 228 -4.92 -27.36 22.12
N SER A 229 -5.61 -27.02 21.02
CA SER A 229 -7.03 -27.46 20.81
C SER A 229 -7.63 -27.16 19.42
N SER A 230 -6.90 -26.56 18.48
CA SER A 230 -7.46 -26.17 17.18
C SER A 230 -7.22 -27.29 16.16
N ASN A 231 -8.26 -27.79 15.48
CA ASN A 231 -8.10 -28.70 14.33
C ASN A 231 -7.83 -27.92 13.03
N ASP A 232 -7.64 -26.60 13.12
CA ASP A 232 -7.53 -25.68 11.99
C ASP A 232 -6.09 -25.15 11.81
N TYR A 233 -5.09 -25.89 12.31
CA TYR A 233 -3.65 -25.66 12.05
C TYR A 233 -3.28 -26.06 10.62
N SER A 234 -4.04 -25.58 9.63
CA SER A 234 -3.50 -25.58 8.27
C SER A 234 -2.33 -24.61 8.26
N VAL A 235 -1.14 -25.19 8.46
CA VAL A 235 0.22 -24.71 8.27
C VAL A 235 0.25 -23.36 7.57
N ILE A 236 0.91 -22.37 8.16
CA ILE A 236 1.38 -21.16 7.48
C ILE A 236 1.95 -21.61 6.13
N LYS A 237 1.17 -21.48 5.05
CA LYS A 237 1.64 -21.89 3.73
C LYS A 237 2.44 -20.69 3.22
N PRO A 238 3.79 -20.76 3.22
CA PRO A 238 4.57 -19.69 2.62
C PRO A 238 4.07 -19.52 1.20
N VAL A 239 3.96 -18.27 0.77
CA VAL A 239 3.48 -17.96 -0.58
C VAL A 239 4.41 -18.69 -1.55
N PRO A 240 3.88 -19.57 -2.43
CA PRO A 240 4.68 -20.26 -3.43
C PRO A 240 5.01 -19.25 -4.53
N TYR A 241 5.89 -18.30 -4.21
CA TYR A 241 6.39 -17.34 -5.16
C TYR A 241 7.84 -17.69 -5.45
N PRO A 242 8.10 -18.53 -6.47
CA PRO A 242 9.46 -18.84 -6.80
C PRO A 242 10.12 -17.56 -7.31
N SER A 243 11.35 -17.30 -6.86
CA SER A 243 12.11 -16.10 -7.22
C SER A 243 12.20 -15.87 -8.74
N TRP A 244 12.19 -16.94 -9.54
CA TRP A 244 12.17 -16.85 -11.01
C TRP A 244 10.90 -16.20 -11.57
N ALA A 245 9.74 -16.33 -10.91
CA ALA A 245 8.48 -15.75 -11.40
C ALA A 245 8.54 -14.21 -11.40
N VAL A 246 9.13 -13.62 -10.35
CA VAL A 246 9.41 -12.18 -10.27
C VAL A 246 10.22 -11.74 -11.50
N ALA A 247 11.30 -12.45 -11.80
CA ALA A 247 12.22 -12.10 -12.88
C ALA A 247 11.51 -12.14 -14.24
N ILE A 248 10.68 -13.16 -14.48
CA ILE A 248 9.87 -13.25 -15.70
C ILE A 248 8.93 -12.04 -15.83
N PHE A 249 8.22 -11.67 -14.76
CA PHE A 249 7.31 -10.52 -14.81
C PHE A 249 8.06 -9.19 -15.00
N ALA A 250 9.23 -9.02 -14.40
CA ALA A 250 10.05 -7.82 -14.57
C ALA A 250 10.59 -7.69 -16.01
N VAL A 251 11.04 -8.81 -16.60
CA VAL A 251 11.48 -8.86 -18.00
C VAL A 251 10.32 -8.59 -18.93
N ALA A 252 9.17 -9.24 -18.73
CA ALA A 252 7.95 -8.98 -19.49
C ALA A 252 7.56 -7.49 -19.41
N GLY A 253 7.64 -6.92 -18.21
CA GLY A 253 7.51 -5.49 -17.91
C GLY A 253 8.34 -4.60 -18.81
N THR A 254 9.63 -4.88 -18.81
CA THR A 254 10.63 -4.11 -19.57
C THR A 254 10.37 -4.23 -21.07
N VAL A 255 10.06 -5.44 -21.56
CA VAL A 255 9.74 -5.68 -22.98
C VAL A 255 8.48 -4.92 -23.39
N GLY A 256 7.41 -4.98 -22.60
CA GLY A 256 6.19 -4.21 -22.89
C GLY A 256 6.43 -2.70 -22.88
N PHE A 257 7.30 -2.21 -21.99
CA PHE A 257 7.73 -0.81 -22.00
C PHE A 257 8.41 -0.40 -23.32
N TRP A 258 9.34 -1.21 -23.82
CA TRP A 258 9.99 -0.96 -25.10
C TRP A 258 9.01 -0.99 -26.27
N LEU A 259 8.06 -1.94 -26.25
CA LEU A 259 7.07 -2.10 -27.31
C LEU A 259 6.10 -0.90 -27.39
N GLU A 260 5.64 -0.38 -26.25
CA GLU A 260 4.79 0.83 -26.24
C GLU A 260 5.58 2.09 -26.66
N SER A 261 6.84 2.19 -26.25
CA SER A 261 7.73 3.29 -26.67
C SER A 261 7.95 3.31 -28.19
N LEU A 262 7.91 2.14 -28.84
CA LEU A 262 8.07 1.96 -30.28
C LEU A 262 6.74 1.87 -31.03
N LYS A 263 5.60 2.06 -30.36
CA LYS A 263 4.24 1.93 -30.94
C LYS A 263 4.06 2.64 -32.28
N LYS A 264 4.55 3.89 -32.40
CA LYS A 264 4.44 4.65 -33.66
C LYS A 264 5.22 4.01 -34.81
N ARG A 265 6.34 3.34 -34.53
CA ARG A 265 7.15 2.63 -35.54
C ARG A 265 6.53 1.27 -35.87
N PHE A 266 6.05 0.54 -34.88
CA PHE A 266 5.42 -0.78 -35.07
C PHE A 266 4.05 -0.70 -35.76
N GLN A 267 3.30 0.39 -35.63
CA GLN A 267 1.98 0.50 -36.26
C GLN A 267 1.99 0.86 -37.75
N ALA A 268 3.17 1.04 -38.36
CA ALA A 268 3.29 1.35 -39.79
C ALA A 268 2.84 0.19 -40.70
N ASP A 269 3.06 -1.06 -40.27
CA ASP A 269 2.73 -2.26 -41.05
C ASP A 269 1.49 -3.00 -40.54
N LYS A 270 0.72 -3.57 -41.47
CA LYS A 270 -0.52 -4.31 -41.17
C LYS A 270 -0.30 -5.56 -40.30
N LEU A 271 0.82 -6.27 -40.51
CA LEU A 271 1.18 -7.48 -39.74
C LEU A 271 1.58 -7.11 -38.31
N HIS A 272 2.44 -6.08 -38.17
CA HIS A 272 2.83 -5.54 -36.88
C HIS A 272 1.65 -4.96 -36.08
N LYS A 273 0.64 -4.38 -36.73
CA LYS A 273 -0.60 -3.92 -36.09
C LYS A 273 -1.42 -5.06 -35.45
N SER A 274 -1.43 -6.25 -36.06
CA SER A 274 -2.11 -7.43 -35.51
C SER A 274 -1.36 -7.97 -34.29
N LEU A 275 -0.04 -8.12 -34.42
CA LEU A 275 0.84 -8.57 -33.34
C LEU A 275 0.79 -7.64 -32.13
N PHE A 276 0.78 -6.31 -32.37
CA PHE A 276 0.62 -5.32 -31.31
C PHE A 276 -0.72 -5.47 -30.57
N ARG A 277 -1.82 -5.79 -31.27
CA ARG A 277 -3.12 -6.05 -30.61
C ARG A 277 -3.07 -7.28 -29.72
N ILE A 278 -2.48 -8.38 -30.19
CA ILE A 278 -2.32 -9.61 -29.39
C ILE A 278 -1.49 -9.33 -28.14
N LEU A 279 -0.38 -8.61 -28.31
CA LEU A 279 0.49 -8.20 -27.21
C LEU A 279 -0.27 -7.36 -26.17
N MET A 280 -1.08 -6.40 -26.60
CA MET A 280 -1.87 -5.57 -25.69
C MET A 280 -2.91 -6.39 -24.91
N VAL A 281 -3.53 -7.41 -25.54
CA VAL A 281 -4.44 -8.33 -24.84
C VAL A 281 -3.67 -9.12 -23.78
N LEU A 282 -2.51 -9.67 -24.13
CA LEU A 282 -1.64 -10.37 -23.18
C LEU A 282 -1.21 -9.45 -22.03
N TRP A 283 -0.98 -8.18 -22.31
CA TRP A 283 -0.65 -7.16 -21.32
C TRP A 283 -1.79 -6.93 -20.32
N VAL A 284 -3.02 -6.80 -20.80
CA VAL A 284 -4.22 -6.65 -19.94
C VAL A 284 -4.44 -7.91 -19.11
N LEU A 285 -4.28 -9.10 -19.70
CA LEU A 285 -4.36 -10.37 -18.97
C LEU A 285 -3.30 -10.46 -17.86
N LEU A 286 -2.09 -9.99 -18.13
CA LEU A 286 -1.00 -9.97 -17.16
C LEU A 286 -1.31 -9.05 -15.98
N ILE A 287 -1.83 -7.84 -16.26
CA ILE A 287 -2.31 -6.91 -15.22
C ILE A 287 -3.42 -7.57 -14.38
N GLY A 288 -4.37 -8.25 -15.03
CA GLY A 288 -5.44 -8.98 -14.35
C GLY A 288 -4.91 -10.09 -13.44
N LEU A 289 -3.95 -10.88 -13.92
CA LEU A 289 -3.31 -11.96 -13.16
C LEU A 289 -2.57 -11.43 -11.93
N LEU A 290 -1.78 -10.37 -12.08
CA LEU A 290 -1.08 -9.73 -10.95
C LEU A 290 -2.06 -9.12 -9.95
N THR A 291 -3.16 -8.55 -10.43
CA THR A 291 -4.23 -8.01 -9.55
C THR A 291 -4.92 -9.13 -8.76
N ALA A 292 -5.21 -10.26 -9.41
CA ALA A 292 -5.70 -11.45 -8.71
C ALA A 292 -4.66 -11.96 -7.70
N GLY A 293 -3.38 -11.92 -8.04
CA GLY A 293 -2.26 -12.18 -7.13
C GLY A 293 -2.30 -11.29 -5.89
N MET A 294 -2.52 -9.99 -6.03
CA MET A 294 -2.68 -9.08 -4.88
C MET A 294 -3.87 -9.47 -3.99
N VAL A 295 -5.02 -9.78 -4.58
CA VAL A 295 -6.20 -10.23 -3.80
C VAL A 295 -5.87 -11.52 -3.03
N LEU A 296 -5.20 -12.47 -3.67
CA LEU A 296 -4.74 -13.69 -3.02
C LEU A 296 -3.79 -13.37 -1.85
N GLY A 297 -2.81 -12.49 -2.04
CA GLY A 297 -1.89 -12.05 -0.98
C GLY A 297 -2.63 -11.44 0.21
N LEU A 298 -3.59 -10.56 -0.05
CA LEU A 298 -4.41 -9.96 1.01
C LEU A 298 -5.26 -11.01 1.74
N THR A 299 -5.86 -11.96 1.02
CA THR A 299 -6.63 -13.05 1.66
C THR A 299 -5.76 -13.97 2.51
N MET A 300 -4.50 -14.18 2.11
CA MET A 300 -3.52 -14.95 2.89
C MET A 300 -3.17 -14.22 4.18
N MET A 301 -2.80 -12.94 4.11
CA MET A 301 -2.55 -12.11 5.31
C MET A 301 -3.77 -12.10 6.23
N TRP A 302 -4.98 -11.91 5.69
CA TRP A 302 -6.21 -11.92 6.49
C TRP A 302 -6.48 -13.26 7.17
N ARG A 303 -6.16 -14.38 6.49
CA ARG A 303 -6.29 -15.72 7.07
C ARG A 303 -5.24 -15.94 8.17
N GLN A 304 -4.00 -15.55 7.94
CA GLN A 304 -2.91 -15.63 8.92
C GLN A 304 -3.24 -14.82 10.17
N ARG A 305 -3.64 -13.56 10.02
CA ARG A 305 -4.07 -12.69 11.12
C ARG A 305 -5.19 -13.29 11.97
N ARG A 306 -6.24 -13.82 11.32
CA ARG A 306 -7.34 -14.50 12.05
C ARG A 306 -6.87 -15.71 12.84
N HIS A 307 -5.85 -16.40 12.33
CA HIS A 307 -5.25 -17.53 13.02
C HIS A 307 -4.40 -17.07 14.20
N LEU A 308 -3.54 -16.06 14.04
CA LEU A 308 -2.76 -15.52 15.16
C LEU A 308 -3.68 -15.01 16.28
N ARG A 309 -4.77 -14.35 15.93
CA ARG A 309 -5.77 -13.87 16.91
C ARG A 309 -6.33 -14.97 17.80
N SER A 310 -6.56 -16.18 17.27
CA SER A 310 -7.07 -17.29 18.09
C SER A 310 -6.01 -17.87 19.04
N LEU A 311 -4.72 -17.66 18.73
CA LEU A 311 -3.59 -18.16 19.51
C LEU A 311 -3.13 -17.17 20.58
N ALA A 312 -2.88 -15.92 20.18
CA ALA A 312 -2.41 -14.86 21.06
C ALA A 312 -3.51 -14.38 22.02
N ARG A 313 -4.80 -14.60 21.70
CA ARG A 313 -5.97 -14.19 22.50
C ARG A 313 -5.89 -12.72 22.93
N ASP A 314 -5.60 -12.47 24.21
CA ASP A 314 -5.57 -11.14 24.80
C ASP A 314 -4.24 -10.40 24.53
N GLU A 315 -3.18 -11.12 24.12
CA GLU A 315 -1.88 -10.56 23.72
C GLU A 315 -1.82 -10.24 22.22
N PHE A 316 -2.95 -10.29 21.51
CA PHE A 316 -2.98 -10.02 20.07
C PHE A 316 -2.87 -8.52 19.77
N GLU A 317 -1.74 -8.09 19.23
CA GLU A 317 -1.44 -6.66 19.03
C GLU A 317 -1.92 -6.10 17.68
N ASP A 318 -2.20 -6.94 16.67
CA ASP A 318 -2.59 -6.45 15.33
C ASP A 318 -3.94 -5.70 15.28
N ASP A 319 -4.80 -5.92 16.28
CA ASP A 319 -6.07 -5.19 16.45
C ASP A 319 -5.87 -3.79 17.05
N GLN A 320 -4.67 -3.49 17.56
CA GLN A 320 -4.33 -2.17 18.07
C GLN A 320 -3.95 -1.23 16.92
N TRP A 321 -4.16 0.07 17.15
CA TRP A 321 -3.76 1.10 16.22
C TRP A 321 -2.25 1.32 16.29
N GLY A 322 -1.56 0.81 15.28
CA GLY A 322 -0.14 1.09 15.06
C GLY A 322 0.10 2.41 14.30
N PHE A 323 1.31 2.96 14.43
CA PHE A 323 1.76 4.11 13.64
C PHE A 323 1.66 3.84 12.14
N GLY A 324 2.02 2.64 11.69
CA GLY A 324 1.95 2.21 10.29
C GLY A 324 0.54 2.24 9.73
N GLN A 325 -0.47 1.87 10.53
CA GLN A 325 -1.88 1.94 10.12
C GLN A 325 -2.36 3.39 9.98
N ILE A 326 -1.98 4.25 10.93
CA ILE A 326 -2.31 5.68 10.88
C ILE A 326 -1.60 6.33 9.70
N ALA A 327 -0.33 6.01 9.46
CA ALA A 327 0.44 6.45 8.29
C ALA A 327 -0.23 6.00 6.98
N ALA A 328 -0.71 4.75 6.93
CA ALA A 328 -1.41 4.19 5.77
C ALA A 328 -2.71 4.94 5.44
N LEU A 329 -3.45 5.44 6.43
CA LEU A 329 -4.64 6.25 6.22
C LEU A 329 -4.30 7.70 5.88
N THR A 330 -3.32 8.28 6.57
CA THR A 330 -2.96 9.69 6.40
C THR A 330 -2.31 9.98 5.06
N ILE A 331 -1.62 9.02 4.45
CA ILE A 331 -1.01 9.21 3.12
C ILE A 331 -2.05 9.45 2.00
N TRP A 332 -3.33 9.23 2.30
CA TRP A 332 -4.47 9.44 1.41
C TRP A 332 -5.14 10.80 1.58
N VAL A 333 -4.83 11.51 2.67
CA VAL A 333 -5.45 12.83 2.95
C VAL A 333 -5.26 13.81 1.79
N PRO A 334 -4.07 13.96 1.18
CA PRO A 334 -3.91 14.85 0.02
C PRO A 334 -4.83 14.47 -1.15
N VAL A 335 -5.05 13.16 -1.36
CA VAL A 335 -5.88 12.63 -2.44
C VAL A 335 -7.35 12.97 -2.18
N LEU A 336 -7.81 12.86 -0.92
CA LEU A 336 -9.16 13.26 -0.52
C LEU A 336 -9.38 14.77 -0.68
N VAL A 337 -8.38 15.59 -0.34
CA VAL A 337 -8.46 17.05 -0.50
C VAL A 337 -8.60 17.44 -1.97
N GLU A 338 -7.77 16.87 -2.84
CA GLU A 338 -7.85 17.09 -4.30
C GLU A 338 -9.19 16.60 -4.88
N LEU A 339 -9.69 15.46 -4.41
CA LEU A 339 -11.00 14.94 -4.79
C LEU A 339 -12.12 15.94 -4.43
N LEU A 340 -12.10 16.48 -3.21
CA LEU A 340 -13.08 17.47 -2.76
C LEU A 340 -12.98 18.76 -3.57
N TYR A 341 -11.78 19.21 -3.91
CA TYR A 341 -11.57 20.39 -4.73
C TYR A 341 -12.19 20.23 -6.13
N ILE A 342 -11.94 19.10 -6.80
CA ILE A 342 -12.52 18.80 -8.12
C ILE A 342 -14.04 18.69 -8.04
N LEU A 343 -14.57 17.97 -7.04
CA LEU A 343 -16.01 17.84 -6.85
C LEU A 343 -16.67 19.20 -6.61
N ASN A 344 -16.01 20.09 -5.86
CA ASN A 344 -16.50 21.44 -5.62
C ASN A 344 -16.50 22.28 -6.91
N ASP A 345 -15.42 22.26 -7.70
CA ASP A 345 -15.35 22.95 -8.99
C ASP A 345 -16.46 22.47 -9.94
N LEU A 346 -16.67 21.16 -10.04
CA LEU A 346 -17.74 20.58 -10.85
C LEU A 346 -19.14 20.97 -10.33
N ALA A 347 -19.32 21.03 -9.02
CA ALA A 347 -20.57 21.49 -8.41
C ALA A 347 -20.84 22.98 -8.72
N GLN A 348 -19.80 23.82 -8.69
CA GLN A 348 -19.89 25.25 -9.06
C GLN A 348 -20.27 25.42 -10.53
N ARG A 349 -19.63 24.68 -11.45
CA ARG A 349 -19.96 24.74 -12.89
C ARG A 349 -21.40 24.34 -13.19
N LYS A 350 -21.95 23.38 -12.42
CA LYS A 350 -23.29 22.84 -12.67
C LYS A 350 -24.41 23.59 -11.94
N SER A 351 -24.11 24.31 -10.86
CA SER A 351 -25.13 24.88 -9.97
C SER A 351 -24.82 26.33 -9.60
N LYS A 352 -25.62 27.25 -10.15
CA LYS A 352 -25.53 28.69 -9.84
C LYS A 352 -25.65 28.97 -8.34
N GLY A 353 -26.61 28.34 -7.66
CA GLY A 353 -26.77 28.48 -6.20
C GLY A 353 -25.62 27.89 -5.37
N TRP A 354 -24.82 26.96 -5.90
CA TRP A 354 -23.62 26.49 -5.19
C TRP A 354 -22.46 27.48 -5.33
N SER A 355 -22.36 28.14 -6.48
CA SER A 355 -21.43 29.25 -6.69
C SER A 355 -21.66 30.37 -5.68
N ASP A 356 -22.93 30.77 -5.47
CA ASP A 356 -23.29 31.85 -4.55
C ASP A 356 -22.93 31.50 -3.09
N ILE A 357 -23.18 30.25 -2.66
CA ILE A 357 -22.79 29.77 -1.33
C ILE A 357 -21.26 29.74 -1.18
N ASN A 358 -20.54 29.22 -2.17
CA ASN A 358 -19.08 29.12 -2.07
C ASN A 358 -18.41 30.51 -2.07
N GLN A 359 -18.99 31.49 -2.77
CA GLN A 359 -18.53 32.88 -2.73
C GLN A 359 -18.78 33.52 -1.35
N THR A 360 -19.88 33.17 -0.69
CA THR A 360 -20.15 33.61 0.69
C THR A 360 -19.14 33.01 1.68
N ILE A 361 -18.81 31.73 1.50
CA ILE A 361 -17.84 31.02 2.34
C ILE A 361 -16.40 31.55 2.10
N SER A 362 -16.01 31.83 0.85
CA SER A 362 -14.67 32.33 0.55
C SER A 362 -14.42 33.73 1.12
N VAL A 363 -15.44 34.60 1.15
CA VAL A 363 -15.39 35.90 1.83
C VAL A 363 -15.16 35.75 3.32
N PHE A 364 -15.72 34.71 3.95
CA PHE A 364 -15.50 34.41 5.37
C PHE A 364 -14.05 34.00 5.67
N PHE A 365 -13.44 33.20 4.80
CA PHE A 365 -12.06 32.70 4.99
C PHE A 365 -10.97 33.64 4.48
N SER A 366 -11.29 34.60 3.60
CA SER A 366 -10.34 35.63 3.14
C SER A 366 -10.94 37.04 3.15
N PRO A 367 -11.11 37.65 4.34
CA PRO A 367 -11.69 38.99 4.46
C PRO A 367 -10.87 40.07 3.75
N LYS A 368 -9.55 39.84 3.58
CA LYS A 368 -8.61 40.81 3.01
C LYS A 368 -8.72 40.97 1.50
N ALA A 369 -9.27 39.99 0.77
CA ALA A 369 -9.46 40.11 -0.68
C ALA A 369 -10.57 41.11 -1.04
N VAL A 370 -11.56 41.30 -0.17
CA VAL A 370 -12.69 42.22 -0.38
C VAL A 370 -12.30 43.68 -0.17
N GLN A 371 -11.29 43.96 0.66
CA GLN A 371 -10.82 45.34 0.87
C GLN A 371 -10.04 45.90 -0.32
N GLN A 372 -9.52 45.06 -1.22
CA GLN A 372 -8.71 45.53 -2.36
C GLN A 372 -9.56 45.97 -3.56
N GLU A 373 -10.78 45.45 -3.71
CA GLU A 373 -11.75 45.88 -4.73
C GLU A 373 -12.52 47.17 -4.38
N MET A 374 -12.47 47.64 -3.13
CA MET A 374 -13.14 48.88 -2.69
C MET A 374 -12.23 50.12 -2.69
N THR A 375 -11.06 50.06 -3.34
CA THR A 375 -10.26 51.26 -3.58
C THR A 375 -10.82 51.96 -4.83
N PRO A 376 -11.45 53.14 -4.72
CA PRO A 376 -12.03 53.81 -5.87
C PRO A 376 -10.93 54.22 -6.87
N PRO A 377 -11.21 54.20 -8.19
CA PRO A 377 -10.27 54.68 -9.18
C PRO A 377 -10.08 56.18 -8.96
N SER A 378 -8.90 56.57 -8.45
CA SER A 378 -8.49 57.97 -8.44
C SER A 378 -8.36 58.42 -9.89
N SER A 379 -9.36 59.19 -10.33
CA SER A 379 -9.31 60.00 -11.53
C SER A 379 -8.06 60.90 -11.51
N CYS A 380 -7.11 60.65 -12.40
CA CYS A 380 -6.14 61.66 -12.79
C CYS A 380 -6.21 61.83 -14.30
N LEU A 381 -6.71 63.01 -14.69
CA LEU A 381 -6.85 63.50 -16.05
C LEU A 381 -5.52 63.44 -16.82
N GLU A 382 -5.60 62.88 -18.03
CA GLU A 382 -5.40 63.59 -19.30
C GLU A 382 -4.31 64.68 -19.36
N ALA A 383 -3.22 64.39 -20.08
CA ALA A 383 -2.46 65.37 -20.84
C ALA A 383 -1.96 64.72 -22.14
N GLU A 384 -2.76 64.90 -23.18
CA GLU A 384 -2.46 64.70 -24.59
C GLU A 384 -1.27 65.59 -25.01
N ILE A 385 -0.17 64.99 -25.47
CA ILE A 385 0.83 65.69 -26.30
C ILE A 385 1.14 64.83 -27.53
N LYS A 386 0.60 65.30 -28.66
CA LYS A 386 1.00 64.98 -30.03
C LYS A 386 2.51 65.12 -30.23
N GLY A 387 3.12 64.19 -30.96
CA GLY A 387 4.48 64.38 -31.46
C GLY A 387 5.01 63.25 -32.34
N GLN A 388 4.75 63.36 -33.65
CA GLN A 388 5.77 63.24 -34.69
C GLN A 388 6.35 61.84 -35.05
N ASP A 389 5.75 61.27 -36.09
CA ASP A 389 6.38 61.01 -37.39
C ASP A 389 7.92 60.77 -37.41
N LYS A 390 8.34 59.52 -37.62
CA LYS A 390 9.51 59.22 -38.47
C LYS A 390 9.57 57.77 -38.96
N SER A 391 9.29 57.66 -40.25
CA SER A 391 9.83 56.70 -41.21
C SER A 391 11.27 56.22 -40.92
N GLY A 392 11.51 54.93 -41.11
CA GLY A 392 12.84 54.33 -41.07
C GLY A 392 12.87 52.84 -41.39
N ARG A 393 12.74 52.47 -42.68
CA ARG A 393 13.23 51.21 -43.25
C ARG A 393 14.77 51.15 -43.14
N VAL A 394 15.34 50.05 -42.66
CA VAL A 394 16.67 49.45 -43.03
C VAL A 394 16.64 48.01 -42.47
N ALA A 395 16.41 46.96 -43.29
CA ALA A 395 17.33 46.18 -44.13
C ALA A 395 17.76 44.84 -43.47
N GLU A 396 17.70 43.80 -44.30
CA GLU A 396 18.24 42.46 -44.09
C GLU A 396 19.72 42.48 -43.68
N VAL A 397 20.13 41.54 -42.82
CA VAL A 397 21.39 40.79 -43.00
C VAL A 397 21.18 39.35 -42.51
N ALA A 398 21.47 38.42 -43.42
CA ALA A 398 21.58 36.99 -43.16
C ALA A 398 22.97 36.60 -42.63
N SER A 399 23.07 35.35 -42.15
CA SER A 399 24.26 34.52 -41.92
C SER A 399 24.99 34.62 -40.57
N SER A 400 24.87 33.56 -39.78
CA SER A 400 25.92 32.54 -39.52
C SER A 400 25.27 31.29 -38.94
#